data_AF-A0A257JFI9-F1
#
_entry.id   AF-A0A257JFI9-F1
#
_cell.length_a   1.000
_cell.length_b   1.000
_cell.length_c   1.000
_cell.angle_alpha   90.00
_cell.angle_beta   90.00
_cell.angle_gamma   90.00
#
_symmetry.space_group_name_H-M   'P 1'
#
loop_
_entity.id
_entity.type
_entity.pdbx_description
1 polymer ?
#
loop_
_entity_poly.entity_id
_entity_poly.type
_entity_poly.pdbx_seq_one_letter_code
_entity_poly.pdbx_strand_id
1 'polypeptide(L)' 'MKTLFELNPALDIEAHAVRFAATGRVQLRDVLTEDSARELLTVLARGTPWGMAVGAGSEKPQSFSAAQTRTQQ' A
#
# COMPACT_ATOMS: atom_id res chain seq x y z
N MET A 1 -21.38 0.44 5.89
CA MET A 1 -19.94 0.12 5.99
C MET A 1 -19.35 0.33 4.62
N LYS A 2 -18.28 1.13 4.47
CA LYS A 2 -17.57 1.19 3.18
C LYS A 2 -16.79 -0.10 2.97
N THR A 3 -16.82 -0.63 1.75
CA THR A 3 -16.05 -1.81 1.34
C THR A 3 -14.57 -1.42 1.20
N LEU A 4 -13.67 -2.18 1.83
CA LEU A 4 -12.23 -1.91 1.81
C LEU A 4 -11.51 -2.58 0.63
N PHE A 5 -12.09 -3.65 0.09
CA PHE A 5 -11.42 -4.55 -0.86
C PHE A 5 -12.31 -4.90 -2.04
N GLU A 6 -13.14 -3.95 -2.47
CA GLU A 6 -13.96 -4.16 -3.66
C GLU A 6 -13.09 -4.08 -4.92
N LEU A 7 -13.10 -5.17 -5.69
CA LEU A 7 -12.34 -5.25 -6.94
C LEU A 7 -13.03 -4.43 -8.02
N ASN A 8 -12.24 -3.82 -8.89
CA ASN A 8 -12.77 -3.09 -10.03
C ASN A 8 -13.46 -4.05 -11.02
N PRO A 9 -14.77 -3.92 -11.27
CA PRO A 9 -15.50 -4.83 -12.14
C PRO A 9 -15.12 -4.67 -13.63
N ALA A 10 -14.42 -3.58 -14.00
CA ALA A 10 -13.97 -3.33 -15.35
C ALA A 10 -12.62 -4.03 -15.69
N LEU A 11 -12.07 -4.83 -14.77
CA LEU A 11 -10.84 -5.59 -15.03
C LEU A 11 -11.08 -6.67 -16.08
N ASP A 12 -10.26 -6.67 -17.13
CA ASP A 12 -10.26 -7.72 -18.15
C ASP A 12 -9.42 -8.92 -17.67
N ILE A 13 -10.06 -9.78 -16.89
CA ILE A 13 -9.41 -10.94 -16.26
C ILE A 13 -8.86 -11.90 -17.31
N GLU A 14 -9.57 -12.10 -18.41
CA GLU A 14 -9.16 -13.02 -19.48
C GLU A 14 -7.90 -12.53 -20.18
N ALA A 15 -7.86 -11.25 -20.58
CA ALA A 15 -6.67 -10.67 -21.20
C ALA A 15 -5.46 -10.69 -20.26
N HIS A 16 -5.67 -10.43 -18.96
CA HIS A 16 -4.61 -10.51 -17.96
C HIS A 16 -4.09 -11.94 -17.76
N ALA A 17 -4.97 -12.94 -17.75
CA ALA A 17 -4.58 -14.34 -17.65
C ALA A 17 -3.75 -14.79 -18.86
N VAL A 18 -4.17 -14.43 -20.08
CA VAL A 18 -3.42 -14.71 -21.31
C VAL A 18 -2.04 -14.06 -21.25
N ARG A 19 -1.96 -12.79 -20.84
CA ARG A 19 -0.68 -12.08 -20.72
C ARG A 19 0.23 -12.73 -19.68
N PHE A 20 -0.31 -13.11 -18.52
CA PHE A 20 0.45 -13.80 -17.49
C PHE A 20 0.98 -15.15 -17.97
N ALA A 21 0.17 -15.94 -18.69
CA ALA A 21 0.62 -17.22 -19.24
C ALA A 21 1.79 -17.03 -20.23
N ALA A 22 1.79 -15.95 -21.01
CA ALA A 22 2.85 -15.66 -21.98
C ALA A 22 4.15 -15.13 -21.35
N THR A 23 4.06 -14.29 -20.30
CA THR A 23 5.21 -13.54 -19.77
C THR A 23 5.65 -13.97 -18.36
N GLY A 24 4.84 -14.78 -17.67
CA GLY A 24 4.98 -15.13 -16.26
C GLY A 24 4.73 -13.96 -15.28
N ARG A 25 4.43 -12.75 -15.77
CA ARG A 25 4.17 -11.55 -14.97
C ARG A 25 3.21 -10.59 -15.67
N VAL A 26 2.18 -10.14 -14.97
CA VAL A 26 1.23 -9.14 -15.46
C VAL A 26 1.07 -8.02 -14.43
N GLN A 27 0.89 -6.79 -14.92
CA GLN A 27 0.48 -5.65 -14.08
C GLN A 27 -1.04 -5.49 -14.22
N LEU A 28 -1.74 -5.50 -13.09
CA LEU A 28 -3.15 -5.10 -13.00
C LEU A 28 -3.20 -3.63 -12.59
N ARG A 29 -3.84 -2.79 -13.41
CA ARG A 29 -4.08 -1.39 -13.07
C ARG A 29 -5.46 -1.26 -12.46
N ASP A 30 -5.61 -0.29 -11.55
CA ASP A 30 -6.91 0.04 -10.93
C ASP A 30 -7.61 -1.20 -10.37
N VAL A 31 -6.87 -2.03 -9.63
CA VAL A 31 -7.35 -3.35 -9.16
C VAL A 31 -8.53 -3.25 -8.20
N LEU A 32 -8.62 -2.14 -7.46
CA LEU A 32 -9.73 -1.81 -6.59
C LEU A 32 -10.64 -0.79 -7.26
N THR A 33 -11.91 -0.75 -6.84
CA THR A 33 -12.75 0.42 -7.11
C THR A 33 -12.11 1.68 -6.51
N GLU A 34 -12.43 2.83 -7.07
CA GLU A 34 -11.89 4.11 -6.59
C GLU A 34 -12.22 4.34 -5.10
N ASP A 35 -13.44 4.01 -4.68
CA ASP A 35 -13.88 4.15 -3.29
C ASP A 35 -13.08 3.25 -2.35
N SER A 36 -12.88 1.97 -2.70
CA SER A 36 -12.04 1.05 -1.92
C SER A 36 -10.58 1.53 -1.86
N ALA A 37 -10.03 2.03 -2.98
CA ALA A 37 -8.66 2.55 -3.02
C ALA A 37 -8.48 3.78 -2.12
N ARG A 38 -9.43 4.72 -2.13
CA ARG A 38 -9.42 5.92 -1.27
C ARG A 38 -9.56 5.58 0.20
N GLU A 39 -10.38 4.60 0.54
CA GLU A 39 -10.54 4.15 1.93
C GLU A 39 -9.26 3.45 2.42
N LEU A 40 -8.69 2.56 1.60
CA LEU A 40 -7.42 1.90 1.92
C LEU A 40 -6.29 2.91 2.11
N LEU A 41 -6.20 3.93 1.24
CA LEU A 41 -5.25 5.05 1.41
C LEU A 41 -5.45 5.73 2.77
N THR A 42 -6.69 5.99 3.16
CA THR A 42 -7.00 6.64 4.44
C THR A 42 -6.51 5.79 5.62
N VAL A 43 -6.76 4.48 5.58
CA VAL A 43 -6.29 3.53 6.61
C VAL A 43 -4.77 3.48 6.65
N LEU A 44 -4.09 3.34 5.51
CA LEU A 44 -2.63 3.27 5.46
C LEU A 44 -1.97 4.58 5.91
N ALA A 45 -2.54 5.72 5.52
CA ALA A 45 -1.97 7.04 5.83
C ALA A 45 -2.21 7.48 7.28
N ARG A 46 -3.34 7.08 7.88
CA ARG A 46 -3.79 7.62 9.19
C ARG A 46 -4.04 6.56 10.26
N GLY A 47 -4.43 5.35 9.87
CA GLY A 47 -4.79 4.26 10.78
C GLY A 47 -3.66 3.27 11.06
N THR A 48 -2.59 3.27 10.25
CA THR A 48 -1.42 2.41 10.47
C THR A 48 -0.29 3.21 11.12
N PRO A 49 0.09 2.93 12.37
CA PRO A 49 1.26 3.53 12.98
C PRO A 49 2.50 3.24 12.14
N TRP A 50 3.24 4.28 11.78
CA TRP A 50 4.48 4.17 11.03
C TRP A 50 5.63 4.87 11.76
N GLY A 51 6.85 4.53 11.38
CA GLY A 51 8.07 5.10 11.93
C GLY A 51 9.22 5.01 10.94
N MET A 52 10.36 5.58 11.29
CA MET A 52 11.60 5.53 10.53
C MET A 52 12.67 4.83 11.36
N ALA A 53 13.45 3.96 10.73
CA ALA A 53 14.68 3.43 11.30
C ALA A 53 15.87 3.99 10.52
N VAL A 54 16.87 4.50 11.23
CA VAL A 54 18.12 4.98 10.66
C VAL A 54 19.29 4.23 11.29
N GLY A 55 20.30 3.91 10.49
CA GLY A 55 21.53 3.29 10.95
C GLY A 55 22.69 3.75 10.08
N ALA A 56 23.83 4.03 10.71
CA ALA A 56 25.03 4.50 10.03
C ALA A 56 26.20 3.54 10.33
N GLY A 57 26.58 2.73 9.34
CA GLY A 57 27.70 1.79 9.48
C GLY A 57 27.49 0.77 10.61
N SER A 58 28.45 0.70 11.52
CA SER A 58 28.43 -0.19 12.69
C SER A 58 27.68 0.38 13.90
N GLU A 59 27.15 1.60 13.81
CA GLU A 59 26.37 2.20 14.89
C GLU A 59 25.06 1.45 15.11
N LYS A 60 24.59 1.44 16.37
CA LYS A 60 23.31 0.82 16.71
C LYS A 60 22.18 1.57 16.00
N PRO A 61 21.33 0.90 15.19
CA PRO A 61 20.22 1.55 14.53
C PRO A 61 19.25 2.18 15.55
N GLN A 62 18.74 3.35 15.21
CA GLN A 62 17.74 4.07 15.99
C GLN A 62 16.41 4.07 15.24
N SER A 63 15.33 3.80 15.97
CA SER A 63 13.96 3.82 15.45
C SER A 63 13.18 4.96 16.08
N PHE A 64 12.45 5.69 15.25
CA PHE A 64 11.61 6.81 15.63
C PHE A 64 10.18 6.52 15.18
N SER A 65 9.21 6.54 16.09
CA SER A 65 7.81 6.53 15.65
C SER A 65 7.44 7.91 15.09
N ALA A 66 6.62 7.94 14.05
CA ALA A 66 6.15 9.20 13.48
C ALA A 66 5.28 10.01 14.47
N ALA A 67 4.71 9.35 15.48
CA ALA A 67 4.00 10.03 16.55
C ALA A 67 4.96 10.84 17.43
N GLN A 68 6.11 10.27 17.80
CA GLN A 68 7.12 10.94 18.63
C GLN A 68 7.79 12.11 17.91
N THR A 69 7.97 12.04 16.59
CA THR A 69 8.68 13.09 15.82
C THR A 69 7.83 14.34 15.53
N ARG A 70 6.50 14.25 15.62
CA ARG A 70 5.59 15.40 15.42
C ARG A 70 5.44 16.29 16.66
N THR A 71 5.81 15.77 17.83
CA THR A 71 5.76 16.47 19.11
C THR A 71 7.16 16.96 19.46
N GLN A 72 7.63 18.02 18.80
CA GLN A 72 8.72 18.81 19.39
C GLN A 72 8.10 19.72 20.45
N GLN A 73 8.62 19.61 21.69
CA GLN A 73 8.39 20.58 22.75
C GLN A 73 9.10 21.89 22.43
#